data_AF-A0A947AAD9-F1
#
_entry.id   AF-A0A947AAD9-F1
#
_cell.length_a   1.000
_cell.length_b   1.000
_cell.length_c   1.000
_cell.angle_alpha   90.00
_cell.angle_beta   90.00
_cell.angle_gamma   90.00
#
_symmetry.space_group_name_H-M   'P 1'
#
loop_
_entity.id
_entity.type
_entity.pdbx_description
1 polymer ?
#
loop_
_entity_poly.entity_id
_entity_poly.type
_entity_poly.pdbx_seq_one_letter_code
_entity_poly.pdbx_strand_id
1 'polypeptide(L)'
;TPLMPGCQVNYTIINDKGETLVNNEIAENVGEAKQLGQEHIPLAIDMAPVQPHTAQRQARTCESCHTNPKVAGLGLGNGTFGLRQAENIVMDLMDATTREIIPAKYSVQIAAIPKLTFDWSQIVTREGKQLATVGTHWPMSRAFNKQEIDNFMRAGTCMGCHQNMSEAELWTKVSKEGTIDAKSHLELMNKMIKYMAEQGIKPADLKN
;
A
#
# COMPACT_ATOMS: atom_id res chain seq x y z
N THR A 1 -8.39 6.47 7.84
CA THR A 1 -8.13 5.61 9.01
C THR A 1 -7.30 4.42 8.55
N PRO A 2 -6.37 3.88 9.34
CA PRO A 2 -5.64 2.69 8.93
C PRO A 2 -6.59 1.50 8.71
N LEU A 3 -6.27 0.67 7.73
CA LEU A 3 -7.02 -0.54 7.38
C LEU A 3 -6.25 -1.76 7.91
N MET A 4 -6.97 -2.72 8.48
CA MET A 4 -6.41 -4.04 8.79
C MET A 4 -7.11 -5.11 7.97
N PRO A 5 -6.43 -6.24 7.68
CA PRO A 5 -7.10 -7.44 7.21
C PRO A 5 -8.30 -7.80 8.12
N GLY A 6 -9.48 -7.87 7.53
CA GLY A 6 -10.67 -8.48 8.13
C GLY A 6 -10.76 -9.94 7.69
N CYS A 7 -11.90 -10.29 7.09
CA CYS A 7 -12.11 -11.62 6.50
C CYS A 7 -11.35 -11.73 5.15
N GLN A 8 -10.19 -12.37 5.17
CA GLN A 8 -9.44 -12.72 3.95
C GLN A 8 -9.81 -14.13 3.50
N VAL A 9 -11.01 -14.29 2.95
CA VAL A 9 -11.55 -15.59 2.55
C VAL A 9 -10.96 -16.04 1.22
N ASN A 10 -9.95 -16.90 1.32
CA ASN A 10 -9.61 -17.89 0.30
C ASN A 10 -10.12 -19.25 0.81
N TYR A 11 -10.90 -19.98 0.00
CA TYR A 11 -11.49 -21.24 0.41
C TYR A 11 -11.24 -22.38 -0.59
N THR A 12 -11.09 -23.57 0.00
CA THR A 12 -10.99 -24.85 -0.68
C THR A 12 -12.11 -25.74 -0.16
N ILE A 13 -12.89 -26.33 -1.06
CA ILE A 13 -14.02 -27.21 -0.72
C ILE A 13 -13.62 -28.63 -1.06
N ILE A 14 -13.62 -29.50 -0.05
CA ILE A 14 -13.35 -30.93 -0.19
C ILE A 14 -14.62 -31.68 0.20
N ASN A 15 -15.08 -32.61 -0.62
CA ASN A 15 -16.28 -33.39 -0.34
C ASN A 15 -16.04 -34.52 0.68
N ASP A 16 -17.09 -35.23 1.04
CA ASP A 16 -17.07 -36.37 1.97
C ASP A 16 -16.21 -37.56 1.49
N LYS A 17 -15.90 -37.61 0.19
CA LYS A 17 -15.00 -38.60 -0.42
C LYS A 17 -13.53 -38.18 -0.45
N GLY A 18 -13.21 -36.97 0.01
CA GLY A 18 -11.85 -36.42 -0.02
C GLY A 18 -11.45 -35.80 -1.37
N GLU A 19 -12.39 -35.58 -2.28
CA GLU A 19 -12.14 -34.95 -3.59
C GLU A 19 -12.24 -33.42 -3.47
N THR A 20 -11.23 -32.71 -3.99
CA THR A 20 -11.24 -31.25 -4.05
C THR A 20 -12.20 -30.76 -5.13
N LEU A 21 -13.32 -30.15 -4.72
CA LEU A 21 -14.33 -29.58 -5.61
C LEU A 21 -13.98 -28.14 -6.04
N VAL A 22 -13.38 -27.38 -5.13
CA VAL A 22 -12.93 -26.00 -5.34
C VAL A 22 -11.58 -25.85 -4.68
N ASN A 23 -10.61 -25.24 -5.34
CA ASN A 23 -9.27 -25.06 -4.81
C ASN A 23 -8.87 -23.58 -4.85
N ASN A 24 -8.51 -23.04 -3.70
CA ASN A 24 -7.97 -21.69 -3.56
C ASN A 24 -8.81 -20.58 -4.23
N GLU A 25 -10.14 -20.66 -4.07
CA GLU A 25 -11.05 -19.72 -4.71
C GLU A 25 -11.27 -18.48 -3.83
N ILE A 26 -11.36 -17.32 -4.48
CA ILE A 26 -11.71 -16.05 -3.84
C ILE A 26 -13.00 -15.51 -4.50
N ALA A 27 -13.97 -15.14 -3.68
CA ALA A 27 -15.20 -14.53 -4.16
C ALA A 27 -14.98 -13.07 -4.60
N GLU A 28 -15.86 -12.57 -5.46
CA GLU A 28 -15.90 -11.16 -5.88
C GLU A 28 -17.03 -10.44 -5.16
N ASN A 29 -16.87 -9.13 -4.92
CA ASN A 29 -17.87 -8.34 -4.23
C ASN A 29 -18.61 -7.39 -5.18
N VAL A 30 -19.55 -7.96 -5.94
CA VAL A 30 -20.41 -7.22 -6.89
C VAL A 30 -21.26 -6.16 -6.18
N GLY A 31 -21.67 -6.43 -4.94
CA GLY A 31 -22.49 -5.52 -4.14
C GLY A 31 -21.78 -4.20 -3.85
N GLU A 32 -20.53 -4.27 -3.40
CA GLU A 32 -19.70 -3.09 -3.13
C GLU A 32 -19.41 -2.30 -4.42
N ALA A 33 -19.05 -2.99 -5.51
CA ALA A 33 -18.80 -2.34 -6.80
C ALA A 33 -20.02 -1.52 -7.24
N LYS A 34 -21.22 -2.11 -7.15
CA LYS A 34 -22.48 -1.42 -7.49
C LYS A 34 -22.78 -0.26 -6.55
N GLN A 35 -22.58 -0.42 -5.24
CA GLN A 35 -22.84 0.62 -4.24
C GLN A 35 -21.93 1.84 -4.44
N LEU A 36 -20.67 1.61 -4.79
CA LEU A 36 -19.67 2.66 -5.01
C LEU A 36 -19.64 3.17 -6.46
N GLY A 37 -20.45 2.61 -7.36
CA GLY A 37 -20.47 2.96 -8.78
C GLY A 37 -19.16 2.66 -9.51
N GLN A 38 -18.43 1.63 -9.07
CA GLN A 38 -17.15 1.22 -9.63
C GLN A 38 -17.35 0.26 -10.80
N GLU A 39 -16.57 0.43 -11.87
CA GLU A 39 -16.55 -0.50 -13.01
C GLU A 39 -15.88 -1.83 -12.63
N HIS A 40 -14.80 -1.76 -11.85
CA HIS A 40 -14.09 -2.94 -11.40
C HIS A 40 -14.76 -3.56 -10.17
N ILE A 41 -14.85 -4.89 -10.17
CA ILE A 41 -15.38 -5.66 -9.06
C ILE A 41 -14.21 -6.08 -8.17
N PRO A 42 -14.12 -5.59 -6.93
CA PRO A 42 -13.03 -5.97 -6.04
C PRO A 42 -13.19 -7.41 -5.55
N LEU A 43 -12.07 -8.05 -5.19
CA LEU A 43 -12.10 -9.32 -4.49
C LEU A 43 -12.70 -9.13 -3.10
N ALA A 44 -13.50 -10.10 -2.64
CA ALA A 44 -14.13 -10.14 -1.32
C ALA A 44 -13.12 -10.44 -0.18
N ILE A 45 -11.91 -9.91 -0.31
CA ILE A 45 -10.90 -9.80 0.74
C ILE A 45 -11.25 -8.55 1.53
N ASP A 46 -11.92 -8.70 2.67
CA ASP A 46 -12.41 -7.54 3.42
C ASP A 46 -11.26 -6.87 4.20
N MET A 47 -11.12 -5.57 3.98
CA MET A 47 -10.18 -4.70 4.67
C MET A 47 -10.97 -3.80 5.62
N ALA A 48 -10.90 -4.12 6.91
CA ALA A 48 -11.67 -3.44 7.93
C ALA A 48 -11.03 -2.08 8.28
N PRO A 49 -11.76 -0.96 8.17
CA PRO A 49 -11.33 0.31 8.74
C PRO A 49 -11.36 0.21 10.25
N VAL A 50 -10.18 0.26 10.86
CA VAL A 50 -10.06 0.32 12.30
C VAL A 50 -9.87 1.76 12.74
N GLN A 51 -10.58 2.15 13.80
CA GLN A 51 -10.22 3.31 14.60
C GLN A 51 -9.18 2.82 15.60
N PRO A 52 -7.87 3.04 15.37
CA PRO A 52 -6.88 2.60 16.31
C PRO A 52 -7.10 3.36 17.62
N HIS A 53 -7.58 2.67 18.64
CA HIS A 53 -7.48 3.16 20.00
C HIS A 53 -6.02 2.98 20.40
N THR A 54 -5.30 4.07 20.60
CA THR A 54 -3.88 4.08 20.94
C THR A 54 -3.67 3.40 22.30
N ALA A 55 -3.33 2.11 22.28
CA ALA A 55 -2.89 1.37 23.48
C ALA A 55 -1.41 1.59 23.82
N GLN A 56 -0.72 2.49 23.10
CA GLN A 56 0.71 2.76 23.24
C GLN A 56 0.94 4.06 24.02
N ARG A 57 2.07 4.13 24.75
CA ARG A 57 2.44 5.29 25.59
C ARG A 57 2.72 6.57 24.80
N GLN A 58 3.05 6.46 23.53
CA GLN A 58 3.35 7.58 22.63
C GLN A 58 2.61 7.39 21.31
N ALA A 59 2.18 8.49 20.72
CA ALA A 59 1.62 8.50 19.38
C ALA A 59 2.71 8.15 18.35
N ARG A 60 2.31 7.50 17.25
CA ARG A 60 3.22 7.29 16.11
C ARG A 60 3.59 8.62 15.49
N THR A 61 4.79 8.69 14.91
CA THR A 61 5.21 9.89 14.16
C THR A 61 4.37 10.05 12.90
N CYS A 62 4.25 11.29 12.41
CA CYS A 62 3.49 11.63 11.21
C CYS A 62 3.95 10.81 9.99
N GLU A 63 5.27 10.63 9.85
CA GLU A 63 5.94 9.94 8.75
C GLU A 63 5.57 8.45 8.72
N SER A 64 5.44 7.82 9.89
CA SER A 64 5.03 6.41 9.98
C SER A 64 3.72 6.11 9.23
N CYS A 65 2.85 7.12 9.11
CA CYS A 65 1.61 7.02 8.34
C CYS A 65 1.73 7.73 6.98
N HIS A 66 2.11 9.01 6.96
CA HIS A 66 2.02 9.87 5.78
C HIS A 66 3.15 9.72 4.75
N THR A 67 4.18 8.92 5.03
CA THR A 67 5.22 8.58 4.04
C THR A 67 5.20 7.11 3.66
N ASN A 68 4.19 6.36 4.11
CA ASN A 68 4.16 4.91 3.94
C ASN A 68 3.12 4.50 2.88
N PRO A 69 3.55 4.00 1.69
CA PRO A 69 2.63 3.58 0.63
C PRO A 69 1.70 2.44 1.07
N LYS A 70 2.14 1.61 2.03
CA LYS A 70 1.29 0.57 2.61
C LYS A 70 0.06 1.15 3.31
N VAL A 71 0.23 2.28 4.00
CA VAL A 71 -0.87 2.97 4.70
C VAL A 71 -1.83 3.62 3.71
N ALA A 72 -1.34 4.04 2.54
CA ALA A 72 -2.19 4.49 1.43
C ALA A 72 -2.97 3.37 0.75
N GLY A 73 -2.76 2.10 1.14
CA GLY A 73 -3.40 0.93 0.52
C GLY A 73 -2.67 0.40 -0.72
N LEU A 74 -1.48 0.93 -1.06
CA LEU A 74 -0.71 0.50 -2.24
C LEU A 74 0.05 -0.82 -2.03
N GLY A 75 -0.09 -1.46 -0.88
CA GLY A 75 0.59 -2.72 -0.56
C GLY A 75 2.01 -2.54 -0.01
N LEU A 76 2.64 -3.66 0.37
CA LEU A 76 4.00 -3.70 0.87
C LEU A 76 4.95 -3.46 -0.31
N GLY A 77 6.01 -2.69 -0.11
CA GLY A 77 6.92 -2.33 -1.20
C GLY A 77 6.20 -1.69 -2.40
N ASN A 78 5.09 -0.99 -2.15
CA ASN A 78 4.25 -0.40 -3.20
C ASN A 78 3.60 -1.44 -4.14
N GLY A 79 3.24 -2.61 -3.59
CA GLY A 79 2.49 -3.66 -4.30
C GLY A 79 3.37 -4.51 -5.22
N THR A 80 4.69 -4.42 -5.06
CA THR A 80 5.66 -5.14 -5.90
C THR A 80 5.95 -6.57 -5.41
N PHE A 81 5.50 -6.91 -4.20
CA PHE A 81 5.63 -8.25 -3.65
C PHE A 81 4.44 -9.14 -4.04
N GLY A 82 4.58 -10.46 -3.94
CA GLY A 82 3.44 -11.38 -4.06
C GLY A 82 2.79 -11.48 -5.45
N LEU A 83 3.37 -10.89 -6.50
CA LEU A 83 2.77 -10.84 -7.85
C LEU A 83 2.54 -12.20 -8.51
N ARG A 84 3.17 -13.27 -7.99
CA ARG A 84 3.08 -14.64 -8.51
C ARG A 84 2.10 -15.52 -7.73
N GLN A 85 1.20 -14.93 -6.94
CA GLN A 85 0.24 -15.70 -6.16
C GLN A 85 -0.81 -16.42 -7.01
N ALA A 86 -1.06 -15.95 -8.23
CA ALA A 86 -1.89 -16.64 -9.22
C ALA A 86 -1.18 -17.83 -9.89
N GLU A 87 0.09 -18.09 -9.58
CA GLU A 87 0.88 -19.19 -10.15
C GLU A 87 1.17 -20.26 -9.12
N ASN A 88 1.29 -21.51 -9.57
CA ASN A 88 1.84 -22.58 -8.75
C ASN A 88 3.33 -22.31 -8.54
N ILE A 89 3.79 -22.34 -7.29
CA ILE A 89 5.21 -22.27 -6.98
C ILE A 89 5.70 -23.69 -6.76
N VAL A 90 6.67 -24.06 -7.60
CA VAL A 90 7.42 -25.30 -7.46
C VAL A 90 8.85 -24.94 -7.04
N MET A 91 9.33 -25.59 -5.99
CA MET A 91 10.70 -25.46 -5.51
C MET A 91 11.45 -26.75 -5.84
N ASP A 92 12.10 -26.78 -7.00
CA ASP A 92 12.87 -27.92 -7.50
C ASP A 92 13.98 -27.45 -8.45
N LEU A 93 14.77 -28.39 -8.98
CA LEU A 93 15.77 -28.14 -10.02
C LEU A 93 15.09 -27.58 -11.28
N MET A 94 15.53 -26.41 -11.72
CA MET A 94 15.02 -25.73 -12.91
C MET A 94 16.15 -25.50 -13.91
N ASP A 95 15.82 -25.56 -15.19
CA ASP A 95 16.73 -25.12 -16.25
C ASP A 95 17.01 -23.63 -16.08
N ALA A 96 18.29 -23.25 -16.04
CA ALA A 96 18.69 -21.87 -15.77
C ALA A 96 18.26 -20.88 -16.88
N THR A 97 18.00 -21.38 -18.09
CA THR A 97 17.64 -20.58 -19.27
C THR A 97 16.13 -20.55 -19.48
N THR A 98 15.48 -21.71 -19.55
CA THR A 98 14.05 -21.81 -19.85
C THR A 98 13.18 -21.65 -18.60
N ARG A 99 13.75 -21.84 -17.40
CA ARG A 99 13.05 -21.91 -16.11
C ARG A 99 12.02 -23.02 -16.01
N GLU A 100 12.09 -24.01 -16.89
CA GLU A 100 11.27 -25.21 -16.79
C GLU A 100 11.81 -26.12 -15.69
N ILE A 101 10.90 -26.83 -15.02
CA ILE A 101 11.24 -27.78 -13.96
C ILE A 101 11.83 -29.03 -14.62
N ILE A 102 13.04 -29.43 -14.19
CA ILE A 102 13.78 -30.54 -14.80
C ILE A 102 13.18 -31.91 -14.40
N PRO A 103 12.82 -32.17 -13.13
CA PRO A 103 12.24 -33.45 -12.77
C PRO A 103 10.89 -33.70 -13.44
N ALA A 104 10.73 -34.88 -14.05
CA ALA A 104 9.46 -35.30 -14.65
C ALA A 104 8.34 -35.52 -13.61
N LYS A 105 8.69 -35.66 -12.32
CA LYS A 105 7.77 -35.82 -11.21
C LYS A 105 8.13 -34.82 -10.12
N TYR A 106 7.20 -33.92 -9.79
CA TYR A 106 7.34 -32.95 -8.71
C TYR A 106 5.96 -32.71 -8.08
N SER A 107 5.98 -32.16 -6.88
CA SER A 107 4.78 -31.65 -6.19
C SER A 107 4.77 -30.12 -6.24
N VAL A 108 3.59 -29.53 -6.32
CA VAL A 108 3.42 -28.08 -6.10
C VAL A 108 3.54 -27.80 -4.60
N GLN A 109 4.45 -26.91 -4.19
CA GLN A 109 4.62 -26.55 -2.78
C GLN A 109 3.68 -25.43 -2.34
N ILE A 110 3.43 -24.46 -3.21
CA ILE A 110 2.44 -23.39 -2.96
C ILE A 110 1.49 -23.37 -4.15
N ALA A 111 0.25 -23.79 -3.91
CA ALA A 111 -0.78 -23.80 -4.93
C ALA A 111 -1.20 -22.38 -5.30
N ALA A 112 -1.48 -22.17 -6.59
CA ALA A 112 -2.00 -20.93 -7.12
C ALA A 112 -3.29 -20.51 -6.44
N ILE A 113 -3.50 -19.20 -6.35
CA ILE A 113 -4.76 -18.55 -6.02
C ILE A 113 -5.14 -17.73 -7.26
N PRO A 114 -5.82 -18.31 -8.27
CA PRO A 114 -5.87 -17.77 -9.62
C PRO A 114 -6.35 -16.32 -9.74
N LYS A 115 -7.28 -15.89 -8.87
CA LYS A 115 -7.81 -14.52 -8.86
C LYS A 115 -6.90 -13.50 -8.18
N LEU A 116 -5.94 -13.95 -7.37
CA LEU A 116 -5.02 -13.09 -6.65
C LEU A 116 -3.81 -12.73 -7.53
N THR A 117 -4.07 -11.80 -8.46
CA THR A 117 -3.12 -11.36 -9.49
C THR A 117 -2.30 -10.12 -9.08
N PHE A 118 -2.38 -9.74 -7.80
CA PHE A 118 -1.73 -8.57 -7.22
C PHE A 118 -1.20 -8.92 -5.82
N ASP A 119 -0.39 -8.03 -5.22
CA ASP A 119 0.06 -8.20 -3.83
C ASP A 119 -1.16 -8.35 -2.91
N TRP A 120 -1.32 -9.48 -2.20
CA TRP A 120 -2.41 -9.67 -1.23
C TRP A 120 -2.56 -8.51 -0.23
N SER A 121 -1.46 -7.83 0.06
CA SER A 121 -1.44 -6.73 0.99
C SER A 121 -1.95 -5.41 0.37
N GLN A 122 -2.10 -5.34 -0.95
CA GLN A 122 -2.57 -4.18 -1.70
C GLN A 122 -4.11 -4.13 -1.72
N ILE A 123 -4.63 -2.92 -1.56
CA ILE A 123 -6.07 -2.61 -1.49
C ILE A 123 -6.48 -1.80 -2.71
N VAL A 124 -5.57 -0.99 -3.24
CA VAL A 124 -5.83 -0.06 -4.35
C VAL A 124 -4.60 0.11 -5.24
N THR A 125 -4.80 0.34 -6.53
CA THR A 125 -3.72 0.70 -7.46
C THR A 125 -3.36 2.19 -7.33
N ARG A 126 -2.25 2.61 -7.96
CA ARG A 126 -1.83 4.02 -7.95
C ARG A 126 -2.83 4.93 -8.69
N GLU A 127 -3.62 4.35 -9.58
CA GLU A 127 -4.69 5.00 -10.35
C GLU A 127 -6.01 5.08 -9.58
N GLY A 128 -6.07 4.57 -8.34
CA GLY A 128 -7.27 4.60 -7.51
C GLY A 128 -8.26 3.47 -7.79
N LYS A 129 -7.86 2.42 -8.50
CA LYS A 129 -8.69 1.22 -8.70
C LYS A 129 -8.65 0.34 -7.45
N GLN A 130 -9.78 0.20 -6.76
CA GLN A 130 -9.90 -0.65 -5.57
C GLN A 130 -9.80 -2.13 -5.96
N LEU A 131 -8.90 -2.90 -5.37
CA LEU A 131 -8.65 -4.32 -5.68
C LEU A 131 -9.27 -5.27 -4.65
N ALA A 132 -9.34 -4.82 -3.40
CA ALA A 132 -9.90 -5.56 -2.28
C ALA A 132 -11.06 -4.77 -1.66
N THR A 133 -12.02 -5.48 -1.10
CA THR A 133 -13.16 -4.89 -0.42
C THR A 133 -12.73 -4.08 0.81
N VAL A 134 -13.39 -2.94 1.06
CA VAL A 134 -13.07 -2.08 2.19
C VAL A 134 -14.31 -1.84 3.04
N GLY A 135 -14.44 -2.59 4.14
CA GLY A 135 -15.36 -2.24 5.22
C GLY A 135 -16.82 -2.14 4.80
N THR A 136 -17.34 -3.16 4.10
CA THR A 136 -18.72 -3.28 3.58
C THR A 136 -19.83 -3.00 4.58
N HIS A 137 -19.52 -3.09 5.87
CA HIS A 137 -20.42 -2.80 6.98
C HIS A 137 -20.80 -1.31 7.08
N TRP A 138 -20.03 -0.41 6.46
CA TRP A 138 -20.24 1.04 6.54
C TRP A 138 -20.44 1.67 5.16
N PRO A 139 -21.52 2.45 4.92
CA PRO A 139 -21.86 2.94 3.58
C PRO A 139 -20.82 3.83 2.90
N MET A 140 -19.92 4.47 3.67
CA MET A 140 -18.89 5.39 3.17
C MET A 140 -17.49 4.77 3.11
N SER A 141 -17.33 3.50 3.48
CA SER A 141 -16.02 2.84 3.39
C SER A 141 -15.65 2.56 1.93
N ARG A 142 -14.44 2.95 1.55
CA ARG A 142 -13.83 2.66 0.26
C ARG A 142 -12.31 2.85 0.34
N ALA A 143 -11.61 2.34 -0.66
CA ALA A 143 -10.22 2.73 -0.89
C ALA A 143 -10.12 4.20 -1.32
N PHE A 144 -8.90 4.77 -1.22
CA PHE A 144 -8.63 6.11 -1.73
C PHE A 144 -8.75 6.18 -3.26
N ASN A 145 -9.26 7.29 -3.77
CA ASN A 145 -9.19 7.58 -5.19
C ASN A 145 -7.81 8.15 -5.57
N LYS A 146 -7.55 8.31 -6.88
CA LYS A 146 -6.27 8.82 -7.38
C LYS A 146 -5.84 10.15 -6.76
N GLN A 147 -6.75 11.13 -6.68
CA GLN A 147 -6.44 12.45 -6.17
C GLN A 147 -6.05 12.40 -4.68
N GLU A 148 -6.76 11.59 -3.89
CA GLU A 148 -6.45 11.37 -2.48
C GLU A 148 -5.11 10.66 -2.29
N ILE A 149 -4.80 9.64 -3.10
CA ILE A 149 -3.50 8.96 -3.08
C ILE A 149 -2.39 9.95 -3.43
N ASP A 150 -2.54 10.74 -4.48
CA ASP A 150 -1.52 11.70 -4.89
C ASP A 150 -1.33 12.82 -3.85
N ASN A 151 -2.39 13.26 -3.18
CA ASN A 151 -2.30 14.20 -2.06
C ASN A 151 -1.61 13.56 -0.84
N PHE A 152 -1.98 12.33 -0.49
CA PHE A 152 -1.40 11.59 0.63
C PHE A 152 0.11 11.38 0.42
N MET A 153 0.51 10.93 -0.77
CA MET A 153 1.91 10.64 -1.08
C MET A 153 2.77 11.90 -1.20
N ARG A 154 2.17 13.09 -1.39
CA ARG A 154 2.89 14.37 -1.32
C ARG A 154 3.23 14.79 0.10
N ALA A 155 2.42 14.39 1.09
CA ALA A 155 2.58 14.84 2.47
C ALA A 155 3.97 14.54 3.04
N GLY A 156 4.58 13.40 2.69
CA GLY A 156 5.95 13.08 3.08
C GLY A 156 7.01 14.07 2.60
N THR A 157 6.81 14.70 1.44
CA THR A 157 7.69 15.77 0.92
C THR A 157 7.49 17.08 1.67
N CYS A 158 6.29 17.30 2.22
CA CYS A 158 5.90 18.54 2.89
C CYS A 158 6.30 18.57 4.37
N MET A 159 6.35 17.40 5.03
CA MET A 159 6.69 17.30 6.46
C MET A 159 8.04 17.92 6.81
N GLY A 160 9.00 17.92 5.88
CA GLY A 160 10.30 18.59 6.02
C GLY A 160 10.22 20.02 6.53
N CYS A 161 9.23 20.79 6.07
CA CYS A 161 8.99 22.17 6.51
C CYS A 161 7.88 22.26 7.55
N HIS A 162 6.88 21.38 7.48
CA HIS A 162 5.68 21.45 8.31
C HIS A 162 5.85 20.87 9.72
N GLN A 163 6.90 20.08 9.98
CA GLN A 163 7.21 19.57 11.32
C GLN A 163 7.43 20.69 12.36
N ASN A 164 7.90 21.86 11.92
CA ASN A 164 8.19 22.99 12.82
C ASN A 164 7.06 24.00 12.88
N MET A 165 5.82 23.66 12.48
CA MET A 165 4.70 24.61 12.41
C MET A 165 4.40 25.35 13.72
N SER A 166 4.78 24.78 14.87
CA SER A 166 4.66 25.43 16.19
C SER A 166 5.81 26.39 16.55
N GLU A 167 6.90 26.42 15.78
CA GLU A 167 8.07 27.27 16.05
C GLU A 167 7.90 28.68 15.47
N ALA A 168 7.21 29.55 16.20
CA ALA A 168 6.88 30.91 15.74
C ALA A 168 8.11 31.74 15.31
N GLU A 169 9.25 31.61 16.02
CA GLU A 169 10.48 32.33 15.68
C GLU A 169 11.07 31.90 14.33
N LEU A 170 11.02 30.59 14.04
CA LEU A 170 11.47 30.06 12.75
C LEU A 170 10.58 30.61 11.64
N TRP A 171 9.26 30.49 11.79
CA TRP A 171 8.31 30.95 10.78
C TRP A 171 8.34 32.46 10.59
N THR A 172 8.60 33.26 11.63
CA THR A 172 8.75 34.72 11.46
C THR A 172 9.92 35.06 10.53
N LYS A 173 10.98 34.24 10.49
CA LYS A 173 12.15 34.45 9.62
C LYS A 173 11.97 33.95 8.19
N VAL A 174 11.17 32.89 8.00
CA VAL A 174 11.05 32.20 6.69
C VAL A 174 9.69 32.41 6.01
N SER A 175 8.66 32.83 6.74
CA SER A 175 7.33 33.10 6.19
C SER A 175 7.29 34.49 5.56
N LYS A 176 6.72 34.56 4.36
CA LYS A 176 6.33 35.81 3.70
C LYS A 176 4.98 35.57 3.06
N GLU A 177 4.14 36.61 3.04
CA GLU A 177 2.81 36.53 2.44
C GLU A 177 2.91 36.14 0.95
N GLY A 178 2.11 35.14 0.54
CA GLY A 178 2.08 34.63 -0.83
C GLY A 178 2.17 33.10 -0.92
N THR A 179 1.99 32.58 -2.14
CA THR A 179 2.17 31.16 -2.47
C THR A 179 3.42 30.97 -3.33
N ILE A 180 4.19 29.92 -3.08
CA ILE A 180 5.30 29.54 -3.94
C ILE A 180 4.80 28.68 -5.11
N ASP A 181 5.22 28.99 -6.33
CA ASP A 181 4.95 28.14 -7.49
C ASP A 181 5.92 26.94 -7.53
N ALA A 182 5.61 25.94 -8.37
CA ALA A 182 6.38 24.71 -8.43
C ALA A 182 7.86 24.91 -8.83
N LYS A 183 8.16 25.86 -9.72
CA LYS A 183 9.54 26.13 -10.15
C LYS A 183 10.33 26.77 -9.02
N SER A 184 9.77 27.81 -8.40
CA SER A 184 10.39 28.47 -7.26
C SER A 184 10.62 27.52 -6.09
N HIS A 185 9.70 26.57 -5.86
CA HIS A 185 9.84 25.53 -4.84
C HIS A 185 11.05 24.63 -5.11
N LEU A 186 11.20 24.12 -6.34
CA LEU A 186 12.33 23.25 -6.70
C LEU A 186 13.68 23.97 -6.60
N GLU A 187 13.73 25.25 -7.00
CA GLU A 187 14.94 26.07 -6.87
C GLU A 187 15.33 26.30 -5.40
N LEU A 188 14.36 26.55 -4.52
CA LEU A 188 14.59 26.70 -3.08
C LEU A 188 15.14 25.41 -2.46
N MET A 189 14.53 24.27 -2.79
CA MET A 189 14.99 22.96 -2.30
C MET A 189 16.43 22.66 -2.75
N ASN A 190 16.78 22.98 -4.01
CA ASN A 190 18.15 22.81 -4.50
C ASN A 190 19.16 23.71 -3.75
N LYS A 191 18.79 24.98 -3.48
CA LYS A 191 19.63 25.89 -2.68
C LYS A 191 19.84 25.36 -1.26
N MET A 192 18.79 24.83 -0.64
CA MET A 192 18.88 24.25 0.70
C MET A 192 19.82 23.04 0.74
N ILE A 193 19.73 22.13 -0.24
CA ILE A 193 20.64 20.98 -0.36
C ILE A 193 22.10 21.44 -0.51
N LYS A 194 22.36 22.43 -1.37
CA LYS A 194 23.71 23.00 -1.54
C LYS A 194 24.25 23.60 -0.25
N TYR A 195 23.42 24.38 0.45
CA TYR A 195 23.81 24.97 1.73
C TYR A 195 24.15 23.91 2.78
N MET A 196 23.32 22.85 2.92
CA MET A 196 23.62 21.75 3.83
C MET A 196 24.94 21.04 3.48
N ALA A 197 25.21 20.84 2.19
CA ALA A 197 26.46 20.24 1.72
C ALA A 197 27.68 21.12 2.04
N GLU A 198 27.57 22.45 1.89
CA GLU A 198 28.61 23.42 2.27
C GLU A 198 28.89 23.40 3.78
N GLN A 199 27.86 23.19 4.60
CA GLN A 199 28.01 23.03 6.05
C GLN A 199 28.49 21.62 6.47
N GLY A 200 28.74 20.73 5.52
CA GLY A 200 29.18 19.36 5.80
C GLY A 200 28.11 18.47 6.45
N ILE A 201 26.84 18.87 6.42
CA ILE A 201 25.73 18.13 7.03
C ILE A 201 25.28 17.04 6.07
N LYS A 202 25.39 15.78 6.49
CA LYS A 202 24.95 14.62 5.71
C LYS A 202 23.61 14.12 6.23
N PRO A 203 22.60 13.95 5.35
CA PRO A 203 21.29 13.45 5.78
C PRO A 203 21.33 12.10 6.50
N ALA A 204 22.25 11.20 6.12
CA ALA A 204 22.40 9.89 6.74
C ALA A 204 22.91 9.94 8.20
N ASP A 205 23.52 11.05 8.60
CA ASP A 205 24.05 11.25 9.96
C ASP A 205 23.02 11.90 10.89
N LEU A 206 21.89 12.38 10.34
CA LEU A 206 20.75 12.89 11.10
C LEU A 206 20.00 11.69 11.69
N LYS A 207 20.30 11.35 12.95
CA LYS A 207 19.55 10.33 13.70
C LYS A 207 18.23 10.90 14.20
N ASN A 208 17.16 10.13 14.03
CA ASN A 208 15.87 10.34 14.71
C ASN A 208 15.97 9.98 16.20
#